data_AF-A0A949AHD7-F1
#
_entry.id   AF-A0A949AHD7-F1
#
_cell.length_a   1.000
_cell.length_b   1.000
_cell.length_c   1.000
_cell.angle_alpha   90.00
_cell.angle_beta   90.00
_cell.angle_gamma   90.00
#
_symmetry.space_group_name_H-M   'P 1'
#
loop_
_entity.id
_entity.type
_entity.pdbx_description
1 polymer ?
#
loop_
_entity_poly.entity_id
_entity_poly.type
_entity_poly.pdbx_seq_one_letter_code
_entity_poly.pdbx_strand_id
1 'polypeptide(L)'
;LFEARERGVSVTLYLNTRLSDNAESKVPYAESPVFKELADAGCTIHFMPSRRRLHDKLIIVDSRYVVEGSANWSISALKSNFESNTLIDSPDLARVKLARLENLLVLSRPEDKGPYVPAYVENLPKTLTIPKDLLLNKIYFPRMITSSDSRALDLYLLLLAHSQATGKDKFFVGLEAMGLSLGLPGSWTHTALRRQVIRSLKRLDSRYHLIDVKFFHGRDAEVLLTDTPGEAFTISSDSIIPTQNPQLTMRLKFLFLIRSLLEDEGEDIDSISHSALSRRFNVNRTTIGDAFKDLGELED
;
A
#
# COMPACT_ATOMS: atom_id res chain seq x y z
N LEU A 1 -28.01 -18.34 -17.40
CA LEU A 1 -28.05 -18.19 -15.93
C LEU A 1 -29.41 -17.69 -15.45
N PHE A 2 -29.97 -16.62 -16.02
CA PHE A 2 -31.36 -16.20 -15.76
C PHE A 2 -32.37 -17.33 -15.95
N GLU A 3 -32.33 -18.03 -17.09
CA GLU A 3 -33.18 -19.21 -17.33
C GLU A 3 -33.00 -20.31 -16.26
N ALA A 4 -31.79 -20.50 -15.73
CA ALA A 4 -31.57 -21.45 -14.65
C ALA A 4 -32.26 -20.98 -13.35
N ARG A 5 -32.19 -19.68 -13.04
CA ARG A 5 -32.90 -19.07 -11.92
C ARG A 5 -34.42 -19.15 -12.08
N GLU A 6 -34.95 -18.92 -13.27
CA GLU A 6 -36.38 -19.07 -13.58
C GLU A 6 -36.87 -20.50 -13.34
N ARG A 7 -36.02 -21.50 -13.60
CA ARG A 7 -36.27 -22.91 -13.27
C ARG A 7 -36.05 -23.27 -11.80
N GLY A 8 -35.72 -22.31 -10.94
CA GLY A 8 -35.47 -22.52 -9.51
C GLY A 8 -34.08 -23.07 -9.16
N VAL A 9 -33.15 -23.13 -10.11
CA VAL A 9 -31.78 -23.63 -9.87
C VAL A 9 -31.00 -22.59 -9.06
N SER A 10 -30.30 -23.02 -8.01
CA SER A 10 -29.36 -22.17 -7.28
C SER A 10 -28.13 -21.89 -8.14
N VAL A 11 -27.76 -20.61 -8.30
CA VAL A 11 -26.62 -20.19 -9.12
C VAL A 11 -25.66 -19.40 -8.27
N THR A 12 -24.39 -19.82 -8.24
CA THR A 12 -23.30 -19.10 -7.59
C THR A 12 -22.21 -18.78 -8.59
N LEU A 13 -21.73 -17.54 -8.59
CA LEU A 13 -20.65 -17.06 -9.45
C LEU A 13 -19.44 -16.64 -8.62
N TYR A 14 -18.25 -16.99 -9.10
CA TYR A 14 -16.96 -16.53 -8.57
C TYR A 14 -16.26 -15.72 -9.66
N LEU A 15 -16.10 -14.41 -9.45
CA LEU A 15 -15.66 -13.49 -10.49
C LEU A 15 -14.44 -12.69 -10.02
N ASN A 16 -13.45 -12.53 -10.88
CA ASN A 16 -12.40 -11.53 -10.62
C ASN A 16 -13.00 -10.12 -10.65
N THR A 17 -12.54 -9.23 -9.76
CA THR A 17 -12.93 -7.81 -9.78
C THR A 17 -12.42 -7.06 -11.02
N ARG A 18 -11.46 -7.63 -11.76
CA ARG A 18 -10.90 -7.10 -13.02
C ARG A 18 -10.58 -8.24 -13.99
N LEU A 19 -10.99 -8.09 -15.25
CA LEU A 19 -10.77 -9.09 -16.31
C LEU A 19 -9.69 -8.67 -17.34
N SER A 20 -9.31 -7.39 -17.40
CA SER A 20 -8.26 -6.92 -18.32
C SER A 20 -7.17 -6.13 -17.59
N ASP A 21 -5.94 -6.25 -18.08
CA ASP A 21 -4.80 -5.42 -17.69
C ASP A 21 -4.81 -4.05 -18.43
N ASN A 22 -5.82 -3.79 -19.27
CA ASN A 22 -5.98 -2.53 -19.99
C ASN A 22 -6.63 -1.47 -19.09
N ALA A 23 -5.88 -0.42 -18.83
CA ALA A 23 -6.21 0.68 -17.92
C ALA A 23 -7.39 1.58 -18.36
N GLU A 24 -8.13 1.22 -19.42
CA GLU A 24 -9.14 2.09 -20.04
C GLU A 24 -10.59 1.73 -19.67
N SER A 25 -10.88 0.53 -19.14
CA SER A 25 -12.22 0.24 -18.59
C SER A 25 -12.37 0.83 -17.18
N LYS A 26 -12.85 2.07 -17.11
CA LYS A 26 -12.98 2.87 -15.87
C LYS A 26 -14.02 2.39 -14.84
N VAL A 27 -14.81 1.36 -15.16
CA VAL A 27 -15.88 0.88 -14.26
C VAL A 27 -15.49 -0.50 -13.72
N PRO A 28 -15.38 -0.68 -12.38
CA PRO A 28 -15.29 -2.01 -11.77
C PRO A 28 -16.46 -2.86 -12.27
N TYR A 29 -16.22 -4.07 -12.78
CA TYR A 29 -17.32 -4.92 -13.29
C TYR A 29 -18.38 -5.24 -12.23
N ALA A 30 -18.06 -5.13 -10.94
CA ALA A 30 -19.04 -5.20 -9.86
C ALA A 30 -20.16 -4.14 -9.99
N GLU A 31 -19.91 -3.05 -10.71
CA GLU A 31 -20.86 -1.97 -11.01
C GLU A 31 -21.50 -2.14 -12.40
N SER A 32 -21.20 -3.22 -13.12
CA SER A 32 -21.83 -3.50 -14.41
C SER A 32 -23.31 -3.87 -14.23
N PRO A 33 -24.24 -3.27 -15.01
CA PRO A 33 -25.68 -3.53 -14.89
C PRO A 33 -26.04 -5.02 -14.95
N VAL A 34 -25.34 -5.81 -15.77
CA VAL A 34 -25.63 -7.25 -15.95
C VAL A 34 -25.41 -8.07 -14.68
N PHE A 35 -24.40 -7.74 -13.86
CA PHE A 35 -24.16 -8.47 -12.62
C PHE A 35 -25.13 -8.03 -11.51
N LYS A 36 -25.58 -6.78 -11.56
CA LYS A 36 -26.68 -6.33 -10.70
C LYS A 36 -27.97 -7.06 -11.04
N GLU A 37 -28.32 -7.16 -12.31
CA GLU A 37 -29.50 -7.92 -12.76
C GLU A 37 -29.43 -9.40 -12.34
N LEU A 38 -28.25 -10.04 -12.45
CA LEU A 38 -28.06 -11.41 -11.98
C LEU A 38 -28.23 -11.56 -10.46
N ALA A 39 -27.73 -10.59 -9.68
CA ALA A 39 -27.91 -10.55 -8.24
C ALA A 39 -29.38 -10.33 -7.87
N ASP A 40 -30.07 -9.41 -8.55
CA ASP A 40 -31.50 -9.13 -8.38
C ASP A 40 -32.37 -10.35 -8.76
N ALA A 41 -31.93 -11.17 -9.72
CA ALA A 41 -32.53 -12.47 -10.04
C ALA A 41 -32.18 -13.60 -9.02
N GLY A 42 -31.48 -13.27 -7.93
CA GLY A 42 -31.15 -14.17 -6.83
C GLY A 42 -29.96 -15.08 -7.09
N CYS A 43 -29.05 -14.73 -8.02
CA CYS A 43 -27.76 -15.40 -8.11
C CYS A 43 -26.86 -14.94 -6.94
N THR A 44 -26.10 -15.86 -6.35
CA THR A 44 -25.05 -15.51 -5.39
C THR A 44 -23.79 -15.12 -6.17
N ILE A 45 -23.23 -13.95 -5.90
CA ILE A 45 -22.04 -13.47 -6.61
C ILE A 45 -20.92 -13.18 -5.59
N HIS A 46 -19.78 -13.86 -5.77
CA HIS A 46 -18.57 -13.64 -5.02
C HIS A 46 -17.51 -12.98 -5.89
N PHE A 47 -17.09 -11.78 -5.51
CA PHE A 47 -15.97 -11.08 -6.15
C PHE A 47 -14.65 -11.46 -5.47
N MET A 48 -13.67 -11.92 -6.27
CA MET A 48 -12.34 -12.32 -5.82
C MET A 48 -11.44 -11.10 -5.60
N PRO A 49 -10.58 -11.09 -4.57
CA PRO A 49 -9.67 -9.97 -4.31
C PRO A 49 -8.79 -9.65 -5.52
N SER A 50 -8.62 -8.35 -5.82
CA SER A 50 -7.83 -7.86 -6.97
C SER A 50 -6.35 -8.30 -6.98
N ARG A 51 -5.84 -8.75 -5.82
CA ARG A 51 -4.43 -9.12 -5.60
C ARG A 51 -4.08 -10.48 -6.19
N ARG A 52 -5.07 -11.36 -6.38
CA ARG A 52 -4.88 -12.72 -6.92
C ARG A 52 -5.97 -13.01 -7.96
N ARG A 53 -5.54 -13.42 -9.15
CA ARG A 53 -6.44 -13.76 -10.24
C ARG A 53 -6.94 -15.20 -10.08
N LEU A 54 -8.26 -15.39 -9.95
CA LEU A 54 -8.90 -16.68 -10.15
C LEU A 54 -8.82 -17.01 -11.64
N HIS A 55 -8.01 -18.00 -12.00
CA HIS A 55 -7.81 -18.38 -13.41
C HIS A 55 -8.57 -19.66 -13.80
N ASP A 56 -9.26 -20.27 -12.84
CA ASP A 56 -10.12 -21.44 -13.03
C ASP A 56 -11.24 -21.07 -14.02
N LYS A 57 -11.39 -21.87 -15.08
CA LYS A 57 -12.52 -21.79 -16.01
C LYS A 57 -13.36 -23.02 -15.79
N LEU A 58 -14.26 -22.87 -14.82
CA LEU A 58 -14.86 -23.99 -14.12
C LEU A 58 -16.37 -23.80 -14.03
N ILE A 59 -17.11 -24.86 -14.33
CA ILE A 59 -18.54 -24.99 -14.01
C ILE A 59 -18.72 -26.28 -13.22
N ILE A 60 -19.50 -26.20 -12.15
CA ILE A 60 -19.93 -27.37 -11.38
C ILE A 60 -21.46 -27.36 -11.36
N VAL A 61 -22.07 -28.47 -11.77
CA VAL A 61 -23.52 -28.66 -11.77
C VAL A 61 -23.88 -29.83 -10.87
N ASP A 62 -24.87 -29.62 -10.00
CA ASP A 62 -25.45 -30.62 -9.09
C ASP A 62 -24.42 -31.36 -8.22
N SER A 63 -23.30 -30.70 -7.90
CA SER A 63 -22.16 -31.29 -7.17
C SER A 63 -21.67 -32.61 -7.79
N ARG A 64 -21.75 -32.74 -9.12
CA ARG A 64 -21.43 -33.98 -9.85
C ARG A 64 -20.73 -33.74 -11.18
N TYR A 65 -21.30 -32.87 -12.02
CA TYR A 65 -20.75 -32.61 -13.35
C TYR A 65 -19.79 -31.43 -13.27
N VAL A 66 -18.55 -31.64 -13.69
CA VAL A 66 -17.49 -30.64 -13.70
C VAL A 66 -17.08 -30.37 -15.13
N VAL A 67 -17.17 -29.11 -15.56
CA VAL A 67 -16.56 -28.65 -16.80
C VAL A 67 -15.34 -27.82 -16.45
N GLU A 68 -14.17 -28.22 -16.93
CA GLU A 68 -12.92 -27.47 -16.75
C GLU A 68 -12.08 -27.50 -18.03
N GLY A 69 -11.35 -26.42 -18.29
CA GLY A 69 -10.51 -26.34 -19.47
C GLY A 69 -9.76 -25.01 -19.61
N SER A 70 -9.27 -24.77 -20.83
CA SER A 70 -8.50 -23.58 -21.19
C SER A 70 -9.39 -22.39 -21.59
N ALA A 71 -10.64 -22.64 -22.01
CA ALA A 71 -11.52 -21.61 -22.53
C ALA A 71 -12.01 -20.65 -21.45
N ASN A 72 -11.84 -19.36 -21.67
CA ASN A 72 -12.66 -18.36 -20.96
C ASN A 72 -14.10 -18.43 -21.45
N TRP A 73 -15.05 -17.95 -20.64
CA TRP A 73 -16.48 -17.88 -21.02
C TRP A 73 -16.77 -16.65 -21.91
N SER A 74 -16.05 -16.52 -23.03
CA SER A 74 -16.23 -15.46 -24.02
C SER A 74 -16.66 -16.00 -25.38
N ILE A 75 -17.27 -15.14 -26.20
CA ILE A 75 -17.70 -15.50 -27.56
C ILE A 75 -16.50 -15.98 -28.41
N SER A 76 -15.36 -15.29 -28.31
CA SER A 76 -14.15 -15.65 -29.07
C SER A 76 -13.56 -16.98 -28.65
N ALA A 77 -13.50 -17.27 -27.34
CA ALA A 77 -12.99 -18.53 -26.83
C ALA A 77 -13.85 -19.73 -27.28
N LEU A 78 -15.17 -19.53 -27.38
CA LEU A 78 -16.11 -20.58 -27.79
C LEU A 78 -16.27 -20.74 -29.30
N LYS A 79 -15.97 -19.71 -30.10
CA LYS A 79 -16.21 -19.74 -31.56
C LYS A 79 -14.96 -19.71 -32.43
N SER A 80 -13.85 -19.20 -31.92
CA SER A 80 -12.71 -18.81 -32.77
C SER A 80 -11.36 -19.27 -32.26
N ASN A 81 -11.16 -19.31 -30.94
CA ASN A 81 -9.88 -19.75 -30.38
C ASN A 81 -9.73 -21.27 -30.43
N PHE A 82 -8.48 -21.72 -30.49
CA PHE A 82 -8.16 -23.12 -30.19
C PHE A 82 -8.15 -23.33 -28.68
N GLU A 83 -9.23 -23.90 -28.16
CA GLU A 83 -9.41 -24.19 -26.74
C GLU A 83 -9.75 -25.66 -26.53
N SER A 84 -9.51 -26.16 -25.32
CA SER A 84 -9.92 -27.51 -24.91
C SER A 84 -10.67 -27.43 -23.58
N ASN A 85 -11.80 -28.14 -23.49
CA ASN A 85 -12.58 -28.27 -22.26
C ASN A 85 -13.02 -29.72 -22.11
N THR A 86 -13.09 -30.19 -20.88
CA THR A 86 -13.53 -31.56 -20.54
C THR A 86 -14.74 -31.49 -19.64
N LEU A 87 -15.80 -32.22 -19.99
CA LEU A 87 -16.91 -32.53 -19.09
C LEU A 87 -16.61 -33.85 -18.37
N ILE A 88 -16.62 -33.80 -17.05
CA ILE A 88 -16.29 -34.92 -16.17
C ILE A 88 -17.49 -35.17 -15.27
N ASP A 89 -18.06 -36.38 -15.33
CA ASP A 89 -19.05 -36.86 -14.36
C ASP A 89 -18.30 -37.47 -13.17
N SER A 90 -18.14 -36.70 -12.10
CA SER A 90 -17.46 -37.15 -10.89
C SER A 90 -17.89 -36.33 -9.66
N PRO A 91 -18.73 -36.88 -8.79
CA PRO A 91 -19.07 -36.27 -7.51
C PRO A 91 -17.84 -35.97 -6.63
N ASP A 92 -16.82 -36.83 -6.68
CA ASP A 92 -15.58 -36.62 -5.94
C ASP A 92 -14.79 -35.41 -6.44
N LEU A 93 -14.65 -35.27 -7.76
CA LEU A 93 -13.99 -34.10 -8.34
C LEU A 93 -14.78 -32.83 -8.03
N ALA A 94 -16.12 -32.88 -8.15
CA ALA A 94 -16.98 -31.76 -7.82
C ALA A 94 -16.81 -31.32 -6.36
N ARG A 95 -16.78 -32.27 -5.42
CA ARG A 95 -16.51 -32.00 -3.99
C ARG A 95 -15.16 -31.32 -3.77
N VAL A 96 -14.08 -31.82 -4.41
CA VAL A 96 -12.74 -31.21 -4.31
C VAL A 96 -12.73 -29.79 -4.85
N LYS A 97 -13.37 -29.55 -5.99
CA LYS A 97 -13.41 -28.23 -6.63
C LYS A 97 -14.29 -27.24 -5.85
N LEU A 98 -15.42 -27.68 -5.30
CA LEU A 98 -16.25 -26.87 -4.39
C LEU A 98 -15.48 -26.48 -3.13
N ALA A 99 -14.82 -27.44 -2.46
CA ALA A 99 -14.01 -27.17 -1.29
C ALA A 99 -12.87 -26.17 -1.59
N ARG A 100 -12.26 -26.24 -2.78
CA ARG A 100 -11.29 -25.23 -3.23
C ARG A 100 -11.92 -23.85 -3.33
N LEU A 101 -13.09 -23.71 -3.97
CA LEU A 101 -13.79 -22.43 -4.11
C LEU A 101 -14.18 -21.83 -2.74
N GLU A 102 -14.66 -22.65 -1.81
CA GLU A 102 -14.96 -22.25 -0.44
C GLU A 102 -13.70 -21.78 0.31
N ASN A 103 -12.59 -22.54 0.19
CA ASN A 103 -11.31 -22.15 0.78
C ASN A 103 -10.77 -20.83 0.20
N LEU A 104 -11.02 -20.54 -1.08
CA LEU A 104 -10.69 -19.23 -1.64
C LEU A 104 -11.47 -18.10 -0.95
N LEU A 105 -12.73 -18.32 -0.59
CA LEU A 105 -13.52 -17.32 0.17
C LEU A 105 -13.04 -17.16 1.61
N VAL A 106 -12.63 -18.24 2.27
CA VAL A 106 -12.06 -18.21 3.62
C VAL A 106 -10.69 -17.51 3.63
N LEU A 107 -9.84 -17.78 2.63
CA LEU A 107 -8.62 -17.00 2.41
C LEU A 107 -8.92 -15.52 2.07
N SER A 108 -10.16 -15.21 1.68
CA SER A 108 -10.60 -13.87 1.28
C SER A 108 -11.42 -13.10 2.34
N ARG A 109 -11.64 -13.63 3.57
CA ARG A 109 -12.28 -12.92 4.70
C ARG A 109 -11.81 -13.52 6.05
N PRO A 110 -11.43 -12.78 7.13
CA PRO A 110 -11.48 -11.34 7.41
C PRO A 110 -10.10 -10.76 7.85
N GLU A 111 -9.07 -10.90 7.03
CA GLU A 111 -7.91 -9.97 7.03
C GLU A 111 -7.83 -9.16 5.73
N ASP A 112 -8.80 -9.37 4.85
CA ASP A 112 -8.89 -8.68 3.57
C ASP A 112 -9.56 -7.32 3.73
N LYS A 113 -8.69 -6.39 4.12
CA LYS A 113 -8.79 -4.93 4.02
C LYS A 113 -9.72 -4.53 2.87
N GLY A 114 -10.76 -3.77 3.23
CA GLY A 114 -11.73 -3.15 2.33
C GLY A 114 -11.10 -2.14 1.35
N PRO A 115 -11.87 -1.19 0.78
CA PRO A 115 -11.32 -0.21 -0.17
C PRO A 115 -10.04 0.40 0.41
N TYR A 116 -8.93 0.30 -0.32
CA TYR A 116 -7.56 0.56 0.15
C TYR A 116 -7.48 1.80 1.04
N VAL A 117 -7.44 1.56 2.35
CA VAL A 117 -7.28 2.61 3.35
C VAL A 117 -5.79 2.89 3.53
N PRO A 118 -5.37 4.13 3.86
CA PRO A 118 -4.01 4.46 4.26
C PRO A 118 -3.54 3.66 5.50
N ALA A 119 -3.22 2.37 5.32
CA ALA A 119 -3.01 1.43 6.42
C ALA A 119 -1.79 1.76 7.29
N TYR A 120 -0.84 2.57 6.78
CA TYR A 120 0.35 2.97 7.52
C TYR A 120 0.12 4.23 8.37
N VAL A 121 -1.06 4.87 8.29
CA VAL A 121 -1.39 6.05 9.09
C VAL A 121 -2.52 5.82 10.09
N GLU A 122 -3.32 4.76 9.96
CA GLU A 122 -4.45 4.49 10.86
C GLU A 122 -4.05 4.07 12.29
N ASN A 123 -2.90 3.41 12.45
CA ASN A 123 -2.42 2.89 13.73
C ASN A 123 -1.00 3.38 14.04
N LEU A 124 -0.73 4.67 13.82
CA LEU A 124 0.56 5.25 14.19
C LEU A 124 0.72 5.25 15.71
N PRO A 125 1.93 4.96 16.22
CA PRO A 125 2.21 5.21 17.63
C PRO A 125 2.03 6.71 17.91
N LYS A 126 1.61 7.09 19.12
CA LYS A 126 1.44 8.52 19.47
C LYS A 126 2.75 9.29 19.38
N THR A 127 3.85 8.62 19.70
CA THR A 127 5.20 9.16 19.69
C THR A 127 6.12 8.25 18.88
N LEU A 128 7.08 8.84 18.19
CA LEU A 128 8.16 8.16 17.49
C LEU A 128 9.48 8.40 18.18
N THR A 129 10.26 7.34 18.31
CA THR A 129 11.66 7.40 18.75
C THR A 129 12.55 7.60 17.53
N ILE A 130 13.32 8.68 17.48
CA ILE A 130 14.15 9.05 16.34
C ILE A 130 15.63 9.00 16.77
N PRO A 131 16.46 8.14 16.17
CA PRO A 131 17.90 8.15 16.39
C PRO A 131 18.52 9.51 16.03
N LYS A 132 19.34 10.08 16.93
CA LYS A 132 19.94 11.42 16.76
C LYS A 132 20.77 11.50 15.48
N ASP A 133 21.44 10.40 15.10
CA ASP A 133 22.30 10.36 13.91
C ASP A 133 21.54 10.63 12.61
N LEU A 134 20.23 10.34 12.54
CA LEU A 134 19.42 10.66 11.35
C LEU A 134 19.39 12.16 11.03
N LEU A 135 19.48 13.02 12.04
CA LEU A 135 19.53 14.48 11.90
C LEU A 135 20.96 15.02 11.80
N LEU A 136 21.90 14.41 12.54
CA LEU A 136 23.26 14.92 12.66
C LEU A 136 24.16 14.47 11.51
N ASN A 137 23.97 13.27 10.98
CA ASN A 137 24.80 12.73 9.93
C ASN A 137 24.35 13.23 8.55
N LYS A 138 25.27 13.89 7.84
CA LYS A 138 25.00 14.54 6.56
C LYS A 138 24.48 13.61 5.46
N ILE A 139 24.59 12.28 5.61
CA ILE A 139 24.16 11.32 4.58
C ILE A 139 22.68 10.93 4.70
N TYR A 140 22.00 11.21 5.83
CA TYR A 140 20.60 10.84 6.10
C TYR A 140 19.62 11.99 5.81
N PHE A 141 18.90 12.50 6.82
CA PHE A 141 17.90 13.55 6.62
C PHE A 141 18.50 14.82 6.04
N PRO A 142 19.67 15.32 6.47
CA PRO A 142 20.27 16.50 5.84
C PRO A 142 20.46 16.34 4.32
N ARG A 143 20.82 15.14 3.85
CA ARG A 143 20.93 14.83 2.42
C ARG A 143 19.58 14.81 1.72
N MET A 144 18.54 14.30 2.37
CA MET A 144 17.18 14.32 1.83
C MET A 144 16.66 15.75 1.69
N ILE A 145 16.89 16.58 2.71
CA ILE A 145 16.50 17.99 2.70
C ILE A 145 17.22 18.76 1.58
N THR A 146 18.55 18.64 1.50
CA THR A 146 19.36 19.32 0.48
C THR A 146 19.08 18.87 -0.95
N SER A 147 18.59 17.64 -1.14
CA SER A 147 18.21 17.13 -2.46
C SER A 147 16.71 17.14 -2.73
N SER A 148 15.92 17.79 -1.86
CA SER A 148 14.46 17.90 -1.98
C SER A 148 13.76 16.54 -2.12
N ASP A 149 14.25 15.50 -1.44
CA ASP A 149 13.71 14.13 -1.54
C ASP A 149 12.63 13.87 -0.48
N SER A 150 11.56 14.68 -0.51
CA SER A 150 10.47 14.64 0.47
C SER A 150 9.81 13.26 0.58
N ARG A 151 9.60 12.58 -0.54
CA ARG A 151 9.00 11.24 -0.56
C ARG A 151 9.89 10.18 0.07
N ALA A 152 11.22 10.34 0.04
CA ALA A 152 12.11 9.41 0.73
C ALA A 152 12.02 9.63 2.25
N LEU A 153 12.04 10.88 2.70
CA LEU A 153 11.86 11.23 4.11
C LEU A 153 10.54 10.69 4.66
N ASP A 154 9.42 11.00 3.98
CA ASP A 154 8.09 10.59 4.41
C ASP A 154 7.92 9.07 4.43
N LEU A 155 8.49 8.38 3.44
CA LEU A 155 8.49 6.93 3.40
C LEU A 155 9.29 6.35 4.55
N TYR A 156 10.47 6.88 4.85
CA TYR A 156 11.27 6.37 5.95
C TYR A 156 10.58 6.59 7.31
N LEU A 157 9.99 7.76 7.54
CA LEU A 157 9.22 8.03 8.76
C LEU A 157 8.05 7.05 8.95
N LEU A 158 7.31 6.74 7.87
CA LEU A 158 6.24 5.74 7.92
C LEU A 158 6.76 4.32 8.18
N LEU A 159 7.90 3.94 7.59
CA LEU A 159 8.52 2.63 7.83
C LEU A 159 9.02 2.51 9.28
N LEU A 160 9.65 3.56 9.81
CA LEU A 160 10.10 3.62 11.20
C LEU A 160 8.92 3.52 12.17
N ALA A 161 7.84 4.26 11.90
CA ALA A 161 6.62 4.19 12.69
C ALA A 161 5.99 2.81 12.68
N HIS A 162 5.96 2.16 11.52
CA HIS A 162 5.47 0.80 11.40
C HIS A 162 6.35 -0.20 12.17
N SER A 163 7.68 -0.07 12.10
CA SER A 163 8.58 -0.93 12.89
C SER A 163 8.30 -0.79 14.38
N GLN A 164 8.22 0.45 14.90
CA GLN A 164 7.99 0.70 16.31
C GLN A 164 6.61 0.24 16.79
N ALA A 165 5.57 0.42 15.97
CA ALA A 165 4.22 -0.05 16.29
C ALA A 165 4.13 -1.59 16.33
N THR A 166 4.91 -2.28 15.51
CA THR A 166 4.86 -3.75 15.40
C THR A 166 5.94 -4.47 16.19
N GLY A 167 6.96 -3.75 16.69
CA GLY A 167 8.14 -4.31 17.31
C GLY A 167 9.01 -5.13 16.36
N LYS A 168 9.00 -4.81 15.06
CA LYS A 168 9.70 -5.59 14.02
C LYS A 168 10.48 -4.69 13.07
N ASP A 169 11.78 -4.94 12.96
CA ASP A 169 12.62 -4.22 11.99
C ASP A 169 12.52 -4.79 10.58
N LYS A 170 12.00 -6.03 10.44
CA LYS A 170 11.82 -6.72 9.17
C LYS A 170 10.35 -7.04 8.90
N PHE A 171 9.81 -6.55 7.79
CA PHE A 171 8.40 -6.73 7.44
C PHE A 171 8.12 -6.56 5.94
N PHE A 172 6.93 -7.00 5.51
CA PHE A 172 6.45 -6.77 4.14
C PHE A 172 5.72 -5.43 4.04
N VAL A 173 6.03 -4.68 2.99
CA VAL A 173 5.45 -3.39 2.67
C VAL A 173 4.52 -3.51 1.47
N GLY A 174 3.22 -3.44 1.75
CA GLY A 174 2.15 -3.24 0.75
C GLY A 174 2.37 -1.96 -0.04
N LEU A 175 2.80 -2.08 -1.30
CA LEU A 175 3.29 -0.95 -2.10
C LEU A 175 2.18 0.05 -2.47
N GLU A 176 0.96 -0.42 -2.74
CA GLU A 176 -0.19 0.44 -3.03
C GLU A 176 -0.64 1.19 -1.78
N ALA A 177 -0.80 0.47 -0.66
CA ALA A 177 -1.21 1.05 0.61
C ALA A 177 -0.21 2.08 1.12
N MET A 178 1.09 1.80 0.95
CA MET A 178 2.15 2.76 1.25
C MET A 178 2.06 3.99 0.34
N GLY A 179 1.78 3.79 -0.95
CA GLY A 179 1.60 4.89 -1.89
C GLY A 179 0.47 5.85 -1.47
N LEU A 180 -0.68 5.31 -1.05
CA LEU A 180 -1.78 6.13 -0.55
C LEU A 180 -1.44 6.80 0.79
N SER A 181 -0.71 6.11 1.67
CA SER A 181 -0.24 6.67 2.95
C SER A 181 0.78 7.80 2.76
N LEU A 182 1.49 7.82 1.63
CA LEU A 182 2.36 8.92 1.20
C LEU A 182 1.60 10.08 0.52
N GLY A 183 0.26 10.05 0.52
CA GLY A 183 -0.57 11.07 -0.12
C GLY A 183 -0.60 11.00 -1.65
N LEU A 184 -0.19 9.89 -2.27
CA LEU A 184 -0.35 9.73 -3.72
C LEU A 184 -1.85 9.62 -4.07
N PRO A 185 -2.29 10.19 -5.21
CA PRO A 185 -3.71 10.21 -5.55
C PRO A 185 -4.29 8.81 -5.70
N GLY A 186 -5.42 8.54 -5.04
CA GLY A 186 -6.15 7.28 -5.18
C GLY A 186 -6.70 7.02 -6.60
N SER A 187 -6.76 8.05 -7.44
CA SER A 187 -7.10 7.95 -8.86
C SER A 187 -6.01 7.31 -9.72
N TRP A 188 -4.78 7.18 -9.20
CA TRP A 188 -3.68 6.58 -9.95
C TRP A 188 -3.84 5.06 -10.08
N THR A 189 -3.32 4.52 -11.19
CA THR A 189 -3.29 3.06 -11.38
C THR A 189 -2.39 2.41 -10.33
N HIS A 190 -2.69 1.16 -9.95
CA HIS A 190 -1.84 0.42 -9.00
C HIS A 190 -0.39 0.37 -9.47
N THR A 191 -0.15 0.14 -10.76
CA THR A 191 1.20 0.15 -11.34
C THR A 191 1.91 1.50 -11.14
N ALA A 192 1.20 2.61 -11.28
CA ALA A 192 1.77 3.93 -11.04
C ALA A 192 2.12 4.16 -9.57
N LEU A 193 1.20 3.83 -8.64
CA LEU A 193 1.44 3.89 -7.19
C LEU A 193 2.65 3.05 -6.80
N ARG A 194 2.64 1.76 -7.16
CA ARG A 194 3.75 0.82 -6.91
C ARG A 194 5.07 1.35 -7.45
N ARG A 195 5.08 1.87 -8.69
CA ARG A 195 6.29 2.41 -9.33
C ARG A 195 6.88 3.58 -8.54
N GLN A 196 6.06 4.46 -7.96
CA GLN A 196 6.58 5.54 -7.11
C GLN A 196 7.21 5.01 -5.83
N VAL A 197 6.51 4.12 -5.11
CA VAL A 197 7.01 3.57 -3.84
C VAL A 197 8.29 2.78 -4.06
N ILE A 198 8.35 1.94 -5.10
CA ILE A 198 9.57 1.20 -5.48
C ILE A 198 10.74 2.15 -5.74
N ARG A 199 10.50 3.28 -6.43
CA ARG A 199 11.58 4.26 -6.66
C ARG A 199 12.08 4.87 -5.35
N SER A 200 11.19 5.22 -4.43
CA SER A 200 11.57 5.76 -3.12
C SER A 200 12.30 4.72 -2.26
N LEU A 201 11.80 3.47 -2.21
CA LEU A 201 12.47 2.36 -1.50
C LEU A 201 13.88 2.12 -2.04
N LYS A 202 14.07 2.09 -3.36
CA LYS A 202 15.41 1.97 -3.97
C LYS A 202 16.34 3.11 -3.60
N ARG A 203 15.84 4.33 -3.40
CA ARG A 203 16.66 5.45 -2.95
C ARG A 203 17.04 5.31 -1.48
N LEU A 204 16.10 4.93 -0.61
CA LEU A 204 16.37 4.68 0.81
C LEU A 204 17.45 3.61 1.01
N ASP A 205 17.41 2.56 0.19
CA ASP A 205 18.42 1.50 0.17
C ASP A 205 19.76 1.99 -0.42
N SER A 206 19.78 2.34 -1.71
CA SER A 206 21.05 2.60 -2.43
C SER A 206 21.74 3.93 -2.10
N ARG A 207 20.99 4.98 -1.76
CA ARG A 207 21.51 6.34 -1.60
C ARG A 207 21.68 6.75 -0.15
N TYR A 208 20.76 6.30 0.71
CA TYR A 208 20.71 6.68 2.11
C TYR A 208 21.11 5.55 3.05
N HIS A 209 21.16 4.29 2.58
CA HIS A 209 21.56 3.11 3.37
C HIS A 209 20.77 2.93 4.67
N LEU A 210 19.51 3.38 4.66
CA LEU A 210 18.61 3.35 5.83
C LEU A 210 17.78 2.07 5.91
N ILE A 211 17.69 1.33 4.80
CA ILE A 211 16.96 0.07 4.70
C ILE A 211 17.69 -0.91 3.78
N ASP A 212 17.45 -2.20 3.96
CA ASP A 212 17.65 -3.22 2.93
C ASP A 212 16.28 -3.60 2.35
N VAL A 213 16.14 -3.64 1.02
CA VAL A 213 14.86 -3.97 0.36
C VAL A 213 14.98 -5.11 -0.65
N LYS A 214 14.04 -6.06 -0.57
CA LYS A 214 13.89 -7.15 -1.54
C LYS A 214 12.58 -7.02 -2.29
N PHE A 215 12.67 -7.00 -3.61
CA PHE A 215 11.51 -6.94 -4.50
C PHE A 215 11.19 -8.31 -5.08
N PHE A 216 9.90 -8.62 -5.16
CA PHE A 216 9.39 -9.86 -5.72
C PHE A 216 8.42 -9.54 -6.86
N HIS A 217 8.44 -10.33 -7.93
CA HIS A 217 7.57 -10.10 -9.08
C HIS A 217 6.09 -10.17 -8.67
N GLY A 218 5.33 -9.10 -8.92
CA GLY A 218 3.89 -9.02 -8.63
C GLY A 218 3.52 -9.02 -7.14
N ARG A 219 4.49 -8.94 -6.21
CA ARG A 219 4.25 -9.02 -4.76
C ARG A 219 4.75 -7.77 -4.04
N ASP A 220 4.41 -7.66 -2.76
CA ASP A 220 4.90 -6.64 -1.85
C ASP A 220 6.41 -6.74 -1.63
N ALA A 221 7.04 -5.62 -1.25
CA ALA A 221 8.48 -5.59 -0.99
C ALA A 221 8.76 -6.04 0.45
N GLU A 222 9.80 -6.83 0.67
CA GLU A 222 10.30 -7.09 2.03
C GLU A 222 11.33 -6.01 2.37
N VAL A 223 11.15 -5.33 3.51
CA VAL A 223 12.02 -4.27 3.99
C VAL A 223 12.61 -4.70 5.33
N LEU A 224 13.90 -4.42 5.52
CA LEU A 224 14.60 -4.48 6.80
C LEU A 224 15.12 -3.06 7.09
N LEU A 225 14.80 -2.49 8.24
CA LEU A 225 15.39 -1.23 8.67
C LEU A 225 16.84 -1.46 9.11
N THR A 226 17.75 -0.59 8.67
CA THR A 226 19.14 -0.62 9.12
C THR A 226 19.22 -0.02 10.52
N ASP A 227 19.98 -0.68 11.40
CA ASP A 227 20.25 -0.14 12.73
C ASP A 227 21.07 1.16 12.64
N THR A 228 20.65 2.18 13.38
CA THR A 228 21.35 3.46 13.48
C THR A 228 21.78 3.64 14.92
N PRO A 229 22.98 3.17 15.28
CA PRO A 229 23.40 3.11 16.67
C PRO A 229 23.53 4.51 17.25
N GLY A 230 23.08 4.68 18.49
CA GLY A 230 23.26 5.93 19.24
C GLY A 230 22.08 6.26 20.14
N GLU A 231 22.15 7.46 20.72
CA GLU A 231 21.04 8.04 21.45
C GLU A 231 19.87 8.36 20.51
N ALA A 232 18.67 8.36 21.05
CA ALA A 232 17.45 8.71 20.35
C ALA A 232 16.62 9.66 21.22
N PHE A 233 15.79 10.47 20.56
CA PHE A 233 14.83 11.37 21.20
C PHE A 233 13.42 11.02 20.75
N THR A 234 12.41 11.52 21.46
CA THR A 234 11.00 11.23 21.13
C THR A 234 10.30 12.46 20.56
N ILE A 235 9.43 12.26 19.59
CA ILE A 235 8.60 13.31 18.99
C ILE A 235 7.18 12.81 18.73
N SER A 236 6.19 13.69 18.76
CA SER A 236 4.82 13.36 18.36
C SER A 236 4.74 12.95 16.89
N SER A 237 4.09 11.82 16.59
CA SER A 237 3.94 11.34 15.21
C SER A 237 3.17 12.31 14.34
N ASP A 238 2.13 12.95 14.89
CA ASP A 238 1.26 13.89 14.16
C ASP A 238 2.01 15.17 13.73
N SER A 239 3.12 15.50 14.41
CA SER A 239 3.95 16.65 14.06
C SER A 239 4.82 16.42 12.82
N ILE A 240 5.07 15.17 12.44
CA ILE A 240 6.02 14.84 11.36
C ILE A 240 5.46 13.92 10.27
N ILE A 241 4.36 13.22 10.53
CA ILE A 241 3.66 12.39 9.54
C ILE A 241 2.37 13.12 9.11
N PRO A 242 2.21 13.44 7.82
CA PRO A 242 1.07 14.22 7.34
C PRO A 242 -0.17 13.33 7.23
N THR A 243 -0.84 13.06 8.36
CA THR A 243 -2.13 12.36 8.38
C THR A 243 -3.30 13.33 8.22
N GLN A 244 -3.15 14.57 8.70
CA GLN A 244 -4.24 15.56 8.80
C GLN A 244 -3.87 16.99 8.35
N ASN A 245 -2.57 17.30 8.17
CA ASN A 245 -2.12 18.65 7.81
C ASN A 245 -1.45 18.70 6.42
N PRO A 246 -2.14 19.15 5.36
CA PRO A 246 -1.58 19.24 4.01
C PRO A 246 -0.50 20.32 3.85
N GLN A 247 -0.33 21.21 4.83
CA GLN A 247 0.67 22.29 4.82
C GLN A 247 2.02 21.86 5.43
N LEU A 248 2.13 20.64 5.96
CA LEU A 248 3.35 20.15 6.60
C LEU A 248 4.47 19.90 5.57
N THR A 249 5.26 20.94 5.28
CA THR A 249 6.37 20.88 4.33
C THR A 249 7.51 20.00 4.84
N MET A 250 8.35 19.49 3.92
CA MET A 250 9.55 18.72 4.28
C MET A 250 10.49 19.50 5.21
N ARG A 251 10.57 20.83 5.03
CA ARG A 251 11.40 21.71 5.86
C ARG A 251 10.81 21.90 7.25
N LEU A 252 9.49 22.04 7.36
CA LEU A 252 8.79 22.08 8.65
C LEU A 252 8.98 20.79 9.45
N LYS A 253 8.84 19.63 8.81
CA LYS A 253 9.11 18.33 9.47
C LYS A 253 10.52 18.29 10.04
N PHE A 254 11.50 18.74 9.25
CA PHE A 254 12.90 18.77 9.69
C PHE A 254 13.11 19.76 10.84
N LEU A 255 12.44 20.92 10.82
CA LEU A 255 12.49 21.89 11.91
C LEU A 255 11.88 21.35 13.20
N PHE A 256 10.73 20.66 13.13
CA PHE A 256 10.13 20.01 14.30
C PHE A 256 11.02 18.90 14.87
N LEU A 257 11.67 18.11 14.01
CA LEU A 257 12.67 17.13 14.43
C LEU A 257 13.86 17.80 15.15
N ILE A 258 14.37 18.92 14.63
CA ILE A 258 15.43 19.70 15.27
C ILE A 258 14.97 20.24 16.62
N ARG A 259 13.77 20.84 16.69
CA ARG A 259 13.20 21.40 17.92
C ARG A 259 13.10 20.33 19.00
N SER A 260 12.50 19.18 18.71
CA SER A 260 12.37 18.09 19.69
C SER A 260 13.71 17.50 20.14
N LEU A 261 14.72 17.45 19.26
CA LEU A 261 16.07 17.06 19.67
C LEU A 261 16.72 18.07 20.62
N LEU A 262 16.60 19.36 20.34
CA LEU A 262 17.17 20.41 21.20
C LEU A 262 16.47 20.44 22.56
N GLU A 263 15.15 20.28 22.59
CA GLU A 263 14.37 20.16 23.82
C GLU A 263 14.81 18.96 24.69
N ASP A 264 15.09 17.80 24.08
CA ASP A 264 15.66 16.62 24.75
C ASP A 264 17.05 16.90 25.35
N GLU A 265 17.82 17.80 24.74
CA GLU A 265 19.13 18.25 25.22
C GLU A 265 19.06 19.43 26.19
N GLY A 266 17.86 19.97 26.46
CA GLY A 266 17.66 21.14 27.32
C GLY A 266 18.03 22.48 26.66
N GLU A 267 18.10 22.52 25.33
CA GLU A 267 18.35 23.72 24.52
C GLU A 267 17.04 24.25 23.92
N ASP A 268 16.91 25.58 23.84
CA ASP A 268 15.81 26.24 23.12
C ASP A 268 16.25 26.60 21.71
N ILE A 269 15.49 26.16 20.70
CA ILE A 269 15.81 26.43 19.29
C ILE A 269 15.88 27.92 18.96
N ASP A 270 15.06 28.76 19.62
CA ASP A 270 15.00 30.20 19.38
C ASP A 270 16.23 30.93 19.95
N SER A 271 16.97 30.28 20.86
CA SER A 271 18.24 30.78 21.39
C SER A 271 19.43 30.56 20.44
N ILE A 272 19.26 29.74 19.40
CA ILE A 272 20.36 29.31 18.51
C ILE A 272 20.26 30.03 17.16
N SER A 273 21.34 30.70 16.75
CA SER A 273 21.36 31.36 15.43
C SER A 273 21.16 30.38 14.26
N HIS A 274 20.49 30.81 13.19
CA HIS A 274 20.30 29.98 11.99
C HIS A 274 21.63 29.45 11.39
N SER A 275 22.72 30.20 11.54
CA SER A 275 24.06 29.77 11.09
C SER A 275 24.61 28.62 11.93
N ALA A 276 24.34 28.61 13.24
CA ALA A 276 24.74 27.53 14.13
C ALA A 276 23.90 26.27 13.88
N LEU A 277 22.57 26.40 13.73
CA LEU A 277 21.68 25.30 13.34
C LEU A 277 22.09 24.68 12.00
N SER A 278 22.34 25.52 10.99
CA SER A 278 22.83 25.10 9.66
C SER A 278 24.10 24.25 9.75
N ARG A 279 25.07 24.66 10.58
CA ARG A 279 26.32 23.92 10.77
C ARG A 279 26.11 22.61 11.52
N ARG A 280 25.28 22.62 12.58
CA ARG A 280 24.99 21.44 13.42
C ARG A 280 24.26 20.35 12.64
N PHE A 281 23.27 20.74 11.85
CA PHE A 281 22.37 19.81 11.13
C PHE A 281 22.71 19.63 9.66
N ASN A 282 23.90 20.08 9.22
CA ASN A 282 24.42 19.85 7.86
C ASN A 282 23.46 20.28 6.72
N VAL A 283 22.72 21.37 6.92
CA VAL A 283 21.78 21.94 5.93
C VAL A 283 22.10 23.41 5.66
N ASN A 284 21.67 23.95 4.53
CA ASN A 284 21.91 25.35 4.18
C ASN A 284 21.18 26.30 5.14
N ARG A 285 21.82 27.44 5.46
CA ARG A 285 21.20 28.49 6.30
C ARG A 285 19.88 29.00 5.74
N THR A 286 19.76 29.09 4.41
CA THR A 286 18.51 29.48 3.74
C THR A 286 17.39 28.46 3.99
N THR A 287 17.71 27.16 3.97
CA THR A 287 16.73 26.10 4.30
C THR A 287 16.19 26.24 5.72
N ILE A 288 17.05 26.56 6.70
CA ILE A 288 16.62 26.83 8.08
C ILE A 288 15.73 28.08 8.11
N GLY A 289 16.17 29.18 7.50
CA GLY A 289 15.39 30.43 7.46
C GLY A 289 14.01 30.25 6.81
N ASP A 290 13.95 29.53 5.69
CA ASP A 290 12.69 29.19 5.02
C ASP A 290 11.79 28.33 5.92
N ALA A 291 12.36 27.39 6.69
CA ALA A 291 11.57 26.54 7.60
C ALA A 291 10.91 27.36 8.72
N PHE A 292 11.63 28.34 9.30
CA PHE A 292 11.05 29.25 10.30
C PHE A 292 9.98 30.15 9.69
N LYS A 293 10.15 30.57 8.44
CA LYS A 293 9.11 31.33 7.72
C LYS A 293 7.86 30.49 7.48
N ASP A 294 8.03 29.26 6.99
CA ASP A 294 6.96 28.28 6.80
C ASP A 294 6.21 28.04 8.14
N LEU A 295 6.90 28.12 9.28
CA LEU A 295 6.30 27.94 10.62
C LEU A 295 5.42 29.13 11.01
N GLY A 296 5.89 30.36 10.79
CA GLY A 296 5.08 31.55 11.04
C GLY A 296 3.79 31.57 10.21
N GLU A 297 3.87 31.16 8.93
CA GLU A 297 2.70 31.04 8.05
C GLU A 297 1.69 29.95 8.49
N LEU A 298 2.11 28.99 9.33
CA LEU A 298 1.25 27.93 9.86
C LEU A 298 0.56 28.33 11.19
N GLU A 299 1.15 29.27 11.92
CA GLU A 299 0.67 29.77 13.22
C GLU A 299 -0.28 30.99 13.08
N ASP A 300 -0.24 31.67 11.92
CA ASP A 300 -1.13 32.78 11.51
C ASP A 300 -2.47 32.31 10.92
#